data_AF-A0A2V9B9U2-F1
#
_entry.id   AF-A0A2V9B9U2-F1
#
_cell.length_a   1.000
_cell.length_b   1.000
_cell.length_c   1.000
_cell.angle_alpha   90.00
_cell.angle_beta   90.00
_cell.angle_gamma   90.00
#
_symmetry.space_group_name_H-M   'P 1'
#
loop_
_entity.id
_entity.type
_entity.pdbx_description
1 polymer ?
#
loop_
_entity_poly.entity_id
_entity_poly.type
_entity_poly.pdbx_seq_one_letter_code
_entity_poly.pdbx_strand_id
1 'polypeptide(L)'
;MGPVDRFAVTNNEEGHVFQITPVRPVEELRKEALAASPPHESGNFRAPDLVELVTLDPTIRLDIRYATANDFLGTPVYTQARAFLQRPAAEALLRAHRALRPWGYG
;
A
#
# COMPACT_ATOMS: atom_id res chain seq x y z
N MET A 1 27.79 -22.78 12.72
CA MET A 1 26.42 -22.36 13.07
C MET A 1 26.52 -20.96 13.64
N GLY A 2 26.36 -19.93 12.81
CA GLY A 2 26.47 -18.53 13.25
C GLY A 2 25.27 -18.13 14.11
N PRO A 3 25.40 -17.14 15.01
CA PRO A 3 24.28 -16.68 15.80
C PRO A 3 23.24 -16.06 14.87
N VAL A 4 22.01 -16.55 14.95
CA VAL A 4 20.85 -15.91 14.33
C VAL A 4 20.59 -14.61 15.10
N ASP A 5 20.81 -13.47 14.45
CA ASP A 5 20.45 -12.18 15.01
C ASP A 5 18.95 -12.18 15.29
N ARG A 6 18.64 -12.19 16.58
CA ARG A 6 17.29 -12.20 17.12
C ARG A 6 16.70 -10.84 16.80
N PHE A 7 15.80 -10.77 15.82
CA PHE A 7 14.99 -9.60 15.53
C PHE A 7 14.50 -9.00 16.87
N ALA A 8 14.91 -7.78 17.17
CA ALA A 8 14.44 -7.06 18.34
C ALA A 8 12.99 -6.62 18.06
N VAL A 9 12.05 -7.52 18.35
CA VAL A 9 10.62 -7.23 18.32
C VAL A 9 10.32 -6.38 19.56
N THR A 10 9.99 -5.11 19.36
CA THR A 10 9.35 -4.30 20.42
C THR A 10 7.85 -4.46 20.27
N ASN A 11 7.22 -5.20 21.18
CA ASN A 11 5.76 -5.22 21.32
C ASN A 11 5.36 -3.95 22.08
N ASN A 12 4.63 -3.04 21.45
CA ASN A 12 4.03 -1.89 22.13
C ASN A 12 2.54 -1.83 21.84
N GLU A 13 1.73 -1.85 22.89
CA GLU A 13 0.29 -1.63 22.88
C GLU A 13 -0.03 -0.15 22.56
N GLU A 14 -1.21 0.08 21.96
CA GLU A 14 -1.84 1.36 21.59
C GLU A 14 -1.27 2.13 20.37
N GLY A 15 -1.91 1.97 19.20
CA GLY A 15 -1.86 2.94 18.08
C GLY A 15 -0.54 3.13 17.33
N HIS A 16 0.56 2.54 17.80
CA HIS A 16 1.87 2.61 17.16
C HIS A 16 1.99 1.59 16.03
N VAL A 17 2.42 2.04 14.85
CA VAL A 17 2.71 1.14 13.73
C VAL A 17 3.92 0.28 14.09
N PHE A 18 3.78 -1.03 13.96
CA PHE A 18 4.89 -1.97 14.10
C PHE A 18 5.98 -1.62 13.09
N GLN A 19 7.18 -1.29 13.56
CA GLN A 19 8.31 -0.92 12.70
C GLN A 19 9.41 -1.98 12.72
N ILE A 20 10.03 -2.18 11.56
CA ILE A 20 11.21 -3.04 11.40
C ILE A 20 12.45 -2.21 11.14
N THR A 21 13.62 -2.73 11.51
CA THR A 21 14.90 -2.18 11.07
C THR A 21 15.31 -2.83 9.75
N PRO A 22 15.44 -2.06 8.65
CA PRO A 22 15.93 -2.60 7.40
C PRO A 22 17.36 -3.14 7.55
N VAL A 23 17.62 -4.32 7.00
CA VAL A 23 18.96 -4.97 7.03
C VAL A 23 20.01 -4.23 6.18
N ARG A 24 19.55 -3.37 5.26
CA ARG A 24 20.35 -2.50 4.39
C ARG A 24 19.64 -1.15 4.22
N PRO A 25 20.35 -0.07 3.84
CA PRO A 25 19.72 1.22 3.59
C PRO A 25 18.60 1.14 2.55
N VAL A 26 17.44 1.73 2.84
CA VAL A 26 16.25 1.65 1.97
C VAL A 26 16.50 2.25 0.58
N GLU A 27 17.34 3.29 0.49
CA GLU A 27 17.70 3.87 -0.81
C GLU A 27 18.47 2.90 -1.71
N GLU A 28 19.33 2.05 -1.15
CA GLU A 28 20.04 1.02 -1.90
C GLU A 28 19.07 -0.07 -2.37
N LEU A 29 18.20 -0.54 -1.46
CA LEU A 29 17.16 -1.53 -1.77
C LEU A 29 16.21 -1.03 -2.87
N ARG A 30 15.83 0.26 -2.83
CA ARG A 30 14.95 0.86 -3.85
C ARG A 30 15.62 0.88 -5.22
N LYS A 31 16.91 1.22 -5.31
CA LYS A 31 17.66 1.19 -6.58
C LYS A 31 17.72 -0.21 -7.17
N GLU A 32 18.02 -1.22 -6.34
CA GLU A 32 18.03 -2.62 -6.78
C GLU A 32 16.64 -3.07 -7.26
N ALA A 33 15.58 -2.75 -6.50
CA ALA A 33 14.21 -3.12 -6.85
C ALA A 33 13.74 -2.50 -8.17
N LEU A 34 14.09 -1.23 -8.43
CA LEU A 34 13.75 -0.55 -9.69
C LEU A 34 14.52 -1.10 -10.91
N ALA A 35 15.68 -1.70 -10.69
CA ALA A 35 16.48 -2.34 -11.74
C ALA A 35 16.05 -3.79 -12.04
N ALA A 36 15.24 -4.39 -11.17
CA ALA A 36 14.77 -5.76 -11.33
C ALA A 36 13.61 -5.85 -12.33
N SER A 37 13.49 -7.00 -12.99
CA SER A 37 12.31 -7.34 -13.80
C SER A 37 11.40 -8.27 -13.02
N PRO A 38 10.07 -8.06 -13.07
CA PRO A 38 9.13 -9.01 -12.49
C PRO A 38 9.22 -10.36 -13.22
N PRO A 39 8.89 -11.47 -12.54
CA PRO A 39 8.82 -12.78 -13.19
C PRO A 39 7.78 -12.76 -14.31
N HIS A 40 8.01 -13.58 -15.35
CA HIS A 40 7.06 -13.70 -16.45
C HIS A 40 5.77 -14.38 -15.97
N GLU A 41 4.64 -13.71 -16.12
CA GLU A 41 3.32 -14.25 -15.82
C GLU A 41 2.64 -14.74 -17.11
N SER A 42 2.03 -15.92 -17.06
CA SER A 42 1.23 -16.47 -18.17
C SER A 42 -0.23 -16.59 -17.75
N GLY A 43 -1.15 -16.20 -18.64
CA GLY A 43 -2.58 -16.24 -18.36
C GLY A 43 -3.38 -15.28 -19.21
N ASN A 44 -4.71 -15.36 -19.08
CA ASN A 44 -5.62 -14.40 -19.70
C ASN A 44 -5.83 -13.21 -18.75
N PHE A 45 -5.04 -12.16 -18.93
CA PHE A 45 -5.11 -10.96 -18.11
C PHE A 45 -6.04 -9.91 -18.74
N ARG A 46 -6.64 -9.07 -17.88
CA ARG A 46 -7.36 -7.88 -18.34
C ARG A 46 -6.37 -6.82 -18.80
N ALA A 47 -6.72 -6.08 -19.85
CA ALA A 47 -6.00 -4.87 -20.20
C ALA A 47 -6.05 -3.88 -19.01
N PRO A 48 -4.96 -3.17 -18.69
CA PRO A 48 -4.97 -2.18 -17.62
C PRO A 48 -5.95 -1.03 -17.91
N ASP A 49 -7.00 -0.91 -17.10
CA ASP A 49 -7.93 0.22 -17.11
C ASP A 49 -8.08 0.72 -15.67
N LEU A 50 -7.05 1.45 -15.23
CA LEU A 50 -6.91 1.94 -13.86
C LEU A 50 -7.62 3.29 -13.70
N VAL A 51 -8.49 3.37 -12.70
CA VAL A 51 -9.26 4.57 -12.35
C VAL A 51 -8.84 5.04 -10.96
N GLU A 52 -8.59 6.34 -10.83
CA GLU A 52 -8.33 6.96 -9.54
C GLU A 52 -9.61 7.08 -8.72
N LEU A 53 -9.60 6.57 -7.49
CA LEU A 53 -10.80 6.49 -6.66
C LEU A 53 -11.42 7.85 -6.34
N VAL A 54 -10.60 8.84 -5.99
CA VAL A 54 -11.10 10.18 -5.60
C VAL A 54 -11.72 10.97 -6.75
N THR A 55 -11.44 10.57 -8.01
CA THR A 55 -12.10 11.17 -9.18
C THR A 55 -13.52 10.62 -9.39
N LEU A 56 -13.83 9.44 -8.84
CA LEU A 56 -15.17 8.86 -8.88
C LEU A 56 -16.10 9.50 -7.85
N ASP A 57 -15.56 9.78 -6.66
CA ASP A 57 -16.24 10.54 -5.61
C ASP A 57 -15.20 11.18 -4.68
N PRO A 58 -15.11 12.53 -4.59
CA PRO A 58 -14.11 13.21 -3.78
C PRO A 58 -14.34 13.06 -2.27
N THR A 59 -15.46 12.47 -1.84
CA THR A 59 -15.72 12.15 -0.42
C THR A 59 -15.01 10.88 0.04
N ILE A 60 -14.46 10.08 -0.88
CA ILE A 60 -13.63 8.92 -0.55
C ILE A 60 -12.32 9.43 0.06
N ARG A 61 -12.11 9.11 1.34
CA ARG A 61 -10.90 9.49 2.09
C ARG A 61 -9.86 8.39 1.95
N LEU A 62 -8.64 8.77 1.60
CA LEU A 62 -7.52 7.84 1.45
C LEU A 62 -6.54 7.99 2.62
N ASP A 63 -6.10 6.86 3.15
CA ASP A 63 -4.99 6.74 4.09
C ASP A 63 -3.93 5.80 3.49
N ILE A 64 -3.10 6.36 2.60
CA ILE A 64 -2.07 5.61 1.88
C ILE A 64 -0.80 5.57 2.72
N ARG A 65 -0.77 4.67 3.70
CA ARG A 65 0.30 4.55 4.71
C ARG A 65 1.70 4.48 4.09
N TYR A 66 1.86 3.69 3.02
CA TYR A 66 3.11 3.54 2.28
C TYR A 66 3.56 4.77 1.49
N ALA A 67 2.76 5.83 1.41
CA ALA A 67 3.19 7.13 0.87
C ALA A 67 3.70 8.08 1.98
N THR A 68 3.84 7.60 3.21
CA THR A 68 4.27 8.37 4.39
C THR A 68 5.27 7.56 5.22
N ALA A 69 5.87 8.16 6.25
CA ALA A 69 6.67 7.42 7.23
C ALA A 69 5.80 6.65 8.26
N ASN A 70 4.47 6.77 8.18
CA ASN A 70 3.53 6.07 9.06
C ASN A 70 3.23 4.66 8.51
N ASP A 71 4.29 3.89 8.32
CA ASP A 71 4.25 2.49 7.89
C ASP A 71 5.28 1.66 8.67
N PHE A 72 5.40 0.37 8.33
CA PHE A 72 6.29 -0.54 9.04
C PHE A 72 7.77 -0.35 8.71
N LEU A 73 8.11 0.36 7.63
CA LEU A 73 9.49 0.68 7.28
C LEU A 73 9.93 2.03 7.86
N GLY A 74 8.98 2.86 8.30
CA GLY A 74 9.26 4.21 8.78
C GLY A 74 9.70 5.16 7.66
N THR A 75 9.54 4.78 6.39
CA THR A 75 9.96 5.57 5.24
C THR A 75 9.02 5.37 4.06
N PRO A 76 8.64 6.43 3.32
CA PRO A 76 7.74 6.32 2.18
C PRO A 76 8.25 5.34 1.12
N VAL A 77 7.41 4.36 0.78
CA VAL A 77 7.63 3.43 -0.33
C VAL A 77 7.07 4.00 -1.64
N TYR A 78 5.89 4.62 -1.58
CA TYR A 78 5.22 5.23 -2.71
C TYR A 78 5.53 6.72 -2.83
N THR A 79 5.64 7.20 -4.06
CA THR A 79 5.89 8.61 -4.36
C THR A 79 4.62 9.47 -4.34
N GLN A 80 3.44 8.85 -4.33
CA GLN A 80 2.15 9.53 -4.34
C GLN A 80 1.15 8.84 -3.41
N ALA A 81 0.40 9.64 -2.65
CA ALA A 81 -0.69 9.17 -1.79
C ALA A 81 -2.01 9.02 -2.57
N ARG A 82 -1.99 8.24 -3.66
CA ARG A 82 -3.14 8.04 -4.56
C ARG A 82 -3.49 6.56 -4.66
N ALA A 83 -4.78 6.27 -4.84
CA ALA A 83 -5.28 4.91 -5.00
C ALA A 83 -5.97 4.75 -6.36
N PHE A 84 -5.56 3.71 -7.08
CA PHE A 84 -6.11 3.34 -8.38
C PHE A 84 -6.59 1.89 -8.32
N LEU A 85 -7.75 1.62 -8.93
CA LEU A 85 -8.26 0.27 -9.10
C LEU A 85 -8.62 0.03 -10.56
N GLN A 86 -8.63 -1.24 -10.99
CA GLN A 86 -9.28 -1.63 -12.23
C GLN A 86 -10.72 -1.15 -12.23
N ARG A 87 -11.21 -0.60 -13.34
CA ARG A 87 -12.54 0.03 -13.43
C ARG A 87 -13.67 -0.79 -12.79
N PRO A 88 -13.81 -2.11 -13.01
CA PRO A 88 -14.88 -2.88 -12.38
C PRO A 88 -14.81 -2.89 -10.84
N ALA A 89 -13.60 -2.91 -10.28
CA ALA A 89 -13.38 -2.85 -8.84
C ALA A 89 -13.59 -1.42 -8.30
N ALA A 90 -13.15 -0.40 -9.03
CA ALA A 90 -13.36 1.00 -8.67
C ALA A 90 -14.86 1.35 -8.59
N GLU A 91 -15.65 0.90 -9.57
CA GLU A 91 -17.10 1.07 -9.59
C GLU A 91 -17.80 0.26 -8.49
N ALA A 92 -17.31 -0.95 -8.18
CA ALA A 92 -17.84 -1.75 -7.08
C ALA A 92 -17.61 -1.06 -5.73
N LEU A 93 -16.42 -0.51 -5.51
CA LEU A 93 -16.10 0.28 -4.32
C LEU A 93 -17.02 1.50 -4.21
N LEU A 94 -17.23 2.24 -5.30
CA LEU A 94 -18.13 3.39 -5.33
C LEU A 94 -19.57 3.02 -4.96
N ARG A 95 -20.07 1.86 -5.42
CA ARG A 95 -21.39 1.37 -5.03
C ARG A 95 -21.47 1.06 -3.53
N ALA A 96 -20.45 0.40 -2.98
CA ALA A 96 -20.38 0.09 -1.55
C ALA A 96 -20.32 1.37 -0.70
N HIS A 97 -19.45 2.33 -1.07
CA HIS A 97 -19.33 3.66 -0.46
C HIS A 97 -20.70 4.34 -0.38
N ARG A 98 -21.40 4.45 -1.52
CA ARG A 98 -22.73 5.08 -1.57
C ARG A 98 -23.80 4.34 -0.77
N ALA A 99 -23.79 3.02 -0.76
CA ALA A 99 -24.76 2.22 -0.02
C ALA A 99 -24.60 2.36 1.50
N LEU A 100 -23.37 2.59 1.96
CA LEU A 100 -23.03 2.73 3.38
C LEU A 100 -23.13 4.16 3.91
N ARG A 101 -23.17 5.16 3.01
CA ARG A 101 -23.30 6.59 3.35
C ARG A 101 -24.46 6.92 4.30
N PRO A 102 -25.69 6.35 4.19
CA PRO A 102 -26.77 6.61 5.15
C PRO A 102 -26.46 6.22 6.60
N TRP A 103 -25.45 5.38 6.79
CA TRP A 103 -25.01 4.86 8.10
C TRP A 103 -23.76 5.58 8.61
N GLY A 104 -23.23 6.56 7.86
CA GLY A 104 -22.00 7.26 8.20
C GLY A 104 -20.70 6.51 7.85
N TYR A 105 -20.78 5.42 7.06
CA TYR A 105 -19.63 4.60 6.67
C TYR A 105 -19.23 4.76 5.18
N GLY A 106 -19.71 5.81 4.52
CA GLY A 106 -19.37 6.13 3.13
C GLY A 106 -19.70 7.58 2.81
#